data_AF-A0A7S2FF54-F1
#
_entry.id   AF-A0A7S2FF54-F1
#
_cell.length_a   1.000
_cell.length_b   1.000
_cell.length_c   1.000
_cell.angle_alpha   90.00
_cell.angle_beta   90.00
_cell.angle_gamma   90.00
#
_symmetry.space_group_name_H-M   'P 1'
#
loop_
_entity.id
_entity.type
_entity.pdbx_description
1 polymer ?
#
loop_
_entity_poly.entity_id
_entity_poly.type
_entity_poly.pdbx_seq_one_letter_code
_entity_poly.pdbx_strand_id
1 'polypeptide(L)'
;DASFPFQTVLPPDTLETIRGGRIAVLPNWLPSKDVKELLADAQTLYDNGQFTADSLATYGKRKQEGDFDPTRDRMVLPSFYPSSGKDGPFTDSSLGNNVARNRLAGRLASVRLALADGLGRPGLVPEGEAMTSLNQRAPHRHEMSYTRFGPGAFLRRHIDEHHEELKGKNGWLKPTRRSISWLVYLNEDWDPSMSGGELRCYERR
;
A
#
# COMPACT_ATOMS: atom_id res chain seq x y z
N ASP A 1 30.16 9.24 -8.80
CA ASP A 1 29.36 10.32 -8.19
C ASP A 1 28.21 10.74 -9.09
N ALA A 2 27.01 10.29 -8.75
CA ALA A 2 25.78 10.88 -9.23
C ALA A 2 24.93 11.13 -7.98
N SER A 3 25.11 12.31 -7.39
CA SER A 3 24.25 12.79 -6.31
C SER A 3 22.88 13.10 -6.92
N PHE A 4 21.97 12.13 -6.88
CA PHE A 4 20.56 12.43 -7.10
C PHE A 4 20.14 13.40 -5.99
N PRO A 5 19.54 14.57 -6.31
CA PRO A 5 19.05 15.47 -5.29
C PRO A 5 18.10 14.69 -4.38
N PHE A 6 18.12 14.95 -3.07
CA PHE A 6 17.15 14.40 -2.14
C PHE A 6 15.76 14.64 -2.73
N GLN A 7 15.17 13.58 -3.30
CA GLN A 7 13.90 13.69 -4.00
C GLN A 7 12.87 14.07 -2.94
N THR A 8 12.21 15.21 -3.13
CA THR A 8 11.11 15.61 -2.27
C THR A 8 10.14 14.44 -2.16
N VAL A 9 9.63 14.18 -0.96
CA VAL A 9 8.83 12.98 -0.70
C VAL A 9 7.59 12.92 -1.59
N LEU A 10 7.10 14.09 -2.04
CA LEU A 10 6.17 14.26 -3.14
C LEU A 10 6.87 15.12 -4.22
N PRO A 11 7.02 14.63 -5.46
CA PRO A 11 7.45 15.43 -6.60
C PRO A 11 6.50 16.60 -6.88
N PRO A 12 6.94 17.62 -7.66
CA PRO A 12 6.06 18.66 -8.19
C PRO A 12 4.79 18.09 -8.83
N ASP A 13 3.71 18.86 -8.82
CA ASP A 13 2.39 18.52 -9.39
C ASP A 13 1.65 17.34 -8.75
N THR A 14 2.27 16.60 -7.83
CA THR A 14 1.63 15.47 -7.12
C THR A 14 0.38 15.93 -6.39
N LEU A 15 0.46 17.05 -5.67
CA LEU A 15 -0.67 17.60 -4.91
C LEU A 15 -1.80 18.08 -5.83
N GLU A 16 -1.48 18.77 -6.92
CA GLU A 16 -2.48 19.24 -7.89
C GLU A 16 -3.16 18.07 -8.61
N THR A 17 -2.41 17.02 -8.93
CA THR A 17 -2.96 15.79 -9.50
C THR A 17 -3.99 15.16 -8.56
N ILE A 18 -3.64 15.02 -7.28
CA ILE A 18 -4.54 14.47 -6.26
C ILE A 18 -5.77 15.38 -6.04
N ARG A 19 -5.57 16.70 -5.94
CA ARG A 19 -6.68 17.69 -5.82
C ARG A 19 -7.65 17.62 -6.99
N GLY A 20 -7.14 17.33 -8.19
CA GLY A 20 -7.93 17.09 -9.39
C GLY A 20 -8.78 15.81 -9.36
N GLY A 21 -8.65 14.96 -8.32
CA GLY A 21 -9.30 13.65 -8.22
C GLY A 21 -8.64 12.58 -9.08
N ARG A 22 -7.38 12.81 -9.51
CA ARG A 22 -6.60 11.91 -10.36
C ARG A 22 -5.61 11.10 -9.54
N ILE A 23 -4.96 10.15 -10.22
CA ILE A 23 -3.93 9.28 -9.64
C ILE A 23 -2.57 9.82 -10.02
N ALA A 24 -1.75 10.10 -9.01
CA ALA A 24 -0.37 10.48 -9.21
C ALA A 24 0.50 9.23 -9.33
N VAL A 25 1.31 9.14 -10.40
CA VAL A 25 2.29 8.08 -10.60
C VAL A 25 3.68 8.66 -10.41
N LEU A 26 4.45 8.10 -9.47
CA LEU A 26 5.74 8.63 -9.06
C LEU A 26 6.85 7.64 -9.44
N PRO A 27 7.49 7.80 -10.61
CA PRO A 27 8.56 6.89 -11.04
C PRO A 27 9.79 7.05 -10.15
N ASN A 28 10.50 5.94 -9.92
CA ASN A 28 11.73 5.89 -9.10
C ASN A 28 11.56 6.52 -7.71
N TRP A 29 10.33 6.47 -7.16
CA TRP A 29 10.05 7.11 -5.88
C TRP A 29 10.91 6.51 -4.77
N LEU A 30 10.98 5.19 -4.68
CA LEU A 30 11.82 4.49 -3.70
C LEU A 30 13.22 4.21 -4.26
N PRO A 31 14.32 4.48 -3.52
CA PRO A 31 15.67 4.08 -3.95
C PRO A 31 15.73 2.61 -4.33
N SER A 32 16.44 2.29 -5.40
CA SER A 32 16.54 0.90 -5.90
C SER A 32 17.06 -0.07 -4.84
N LYS A 33 17.94 0.40 -3.93
CA LYS A 33 18.40 -0.41 -2.78
C LYS A 33 17.24 -0.81 -1.86
N ASP A 34 16.40 0.15 -1.48
CA ASP A 34 15.25 -0.11 -0.60
C ASP A 34 14.22 -1.01 -1.30
N VAL A 35 14.00 -0.83 -2.62
CA VAL A 35 13.14 -1.72 -3.41
C VAL A 35 13.65 -3.17 -3.35
N LYS A 36 14.94 -3.40 -3.58
CA LYS A 36 15.56 -4.73 -3.52
C LYS A 36 15.45 -5.36 -2.14
N GLU A 37 15.71 -4.59 -1.09
CA GLU A 37 15.62 -5.08 0.29
C GLU A 37 14.19 -5.43 0.69
N LEU A 38 13.18 -4.63 0.28
CA LEU A 38 11.77 -4.92 0.52
C LEU A 38 11.27 -6.10 -0.32
N LEU A 39 11.73 -6.24 -1.56
CA LEU A 39 11.40 -7.39 -2.41
C LEU A 39 11.94 -8.69 -1.80
N ALA A 40 13.21 -8.71 -1.41
CA ALA A 40 13.84 -9.86 -0.75
C ALA A 40 13.16 -10.21 0.59
N ASP A 41 12.77 -9.19 1.36
CA ASP A 41 11.99 -9.37 2.58
C ASP A 41 10.63 -10.01 2.31
N ALA A 42 9.86 -9.46 1.36
CA ALA A 42 8.55 -9.98 0.98
C ALA A 42 8.64 -11.44 0.47
N GLN A 43 9.66 -11.75 -0.34
CA GLN A 43 9.90 -13.11 -0.82
C GLN A 43 10.23 -14.07 0.32
N THR A 44 11.16 -13.70 1.22
CA THR A 44 11.54 -14.51 2.37
C THR A 44 10.35 -14.79 3.29
N LEU A 45 9.54 -13.78 3.57
CA LEU A 45 8.35 -13.93 4.41
C LEU A 45 7.28 -14.79 3.74
N TYR A 46 7.15 -14.72 2.42
CA TYR A 46 6.26 -15.60 1.66
C TYR A 46 6.71 -17.05 1.72
N ASP A 47 8.00 -17.31 1.46
CA ASP A 47 8.59 -18.65 1.49
C ASP A 47 8.52 -19.28 2.89
N ASN A 48 8.56 -18.44 3.95
CA ASN A 48 8.37 -18.84 5.35
C ASN A 48 6.90 -18.92 5.78
N GLY A 49 5.94 -18.84 4.85
CA GLY A 49 4.51 -19.04 5.13
C GLY A 49 3.84 -17.93 5.94
N GLN A 50 4.42 -16.72 5.98
CA GLN A 50 3.90 -15.61 6.79
C GLN A 50 2.74 -14.85 6.11
N PHE A 51 2.51 -15.09 4.83
CA PHE A 51 1.39 -14.51 4.10
C PHE A 51 0.12 -15.34 4.34
N THR A 52 -1.02 -14.67 4.35
CA THR A 52 -2.35 -15.29 4.47
C THR A 52 -3.17 -15.04 3.21
N ALA A 53 -4.16 -15.91 2.98
CA ALA A 53 -5.12 -15.74 1.91
C ALA A 53 -5.87 -14.40 2.06
N ASP A 54 -5.94 -13.62 0.99
CA ASP A 54 -6.73 -12.39 1.04
C ASP A 54 -8.22 -12.71 0.86
N SER A 55 -9.07 -12.15 1.72
CA SER A 55 -10.53 -12.31 1.64
C SER A 55 -11.14 -11.72 0.36
N LEU A 56 -10.43 -10.83 -0.34
CA LEU A 56 -10.79 -10.33 -1.67
C LEU A 56 -10.35 -11.26 -2.81
N ALA A 57 -9.50 -12.27 -2.55
CA ALA A 57 -9.17 -13.29 -3.56
C ALA A 57 -10.42 -14.11 -3.96
N THR A 58 -11.42 -14.20 -3.08
CA THR A 58 -12.65 -14.96 -3.31
C THR A 58 -13.83 -14.12 -3.82
N TYR A 59 -13.68 -12.79 -4.00
CA TYR A 59 -14.77 -11.89 -4.44
C TYR A 59 -15.36 -12.22 -5.82
N GLY A 60 -14.81 -13.23 -6.51
CA GLY A 60 -15.34 -13.77 -7.76
C GLY A 60 -15.85 -15.20 -7.75
N LYS A 61 -15.58 -15.99 -6.70
CA LYS A 61 -16.01 -17.40 -6.63
C LYS A 61 -17.33 -17.49 -5.87
N ARG A 62 -18.46 -17.29 -6.57
CA ARG A 62 -19.73 -17.88 -6.12
C ARG A 62 -19.52 -19.39 -6.11
N LYS A 63 -19.45 -20.02 -4.93
CA LYS A 63 -19.64 -21.48 -4.72
C LYS A 63 -19.28 -22.36 -5.93
N GLN A 64 -18.08 -22.24 -6.48
CA GLN A 64 -17.59 -23.16 -7.50
C GLN A 64 -16.27 -23.71 -7.01
N GLU A 65 -16.31 -25.02 -6.81
CA GLU A 65 -15.24 -25.94 -6.48
C GLU A 65 -13.98 -25.57 -7.27
N GLY A 66 -12.95 -25.25 -6.53
CA GLY A 66 -11.68 -24.76 -7.05
C GLY A 66 -10.97 -24.21 -5.84
N ASP A 67 -10.28 -25.10 -5.15
CA ASP A 67 -9.57 -24.82 -3.91
C ASP A 67 -8.70 -23.57 -4.06
N PHE A 68 -8.63 -22.79 -2.98
CA PHE A 68 -7.67 -21.71 -2.87
C PHE A 68 -6.27 -22.29 -3.09
N ASP A 69 -5.52 -21.73 -4.03
CA ASP A 69 -4.15 -22.13 -4.32
C ASP A 69 -3.22 -20.98 -3.89
N PRO A 70 -2.53 -21.10 -2.74
CA PRO A 70 -1.63 -20.06 -2.24
C PRO A 70 -0.51 -19.66 -3.21
N THR A 71 -0.18 -20.53 -4.17
CA THR A 71 0.87 -20.26 -5.17
C THR A 71 0.35 -19.38 -6.30
N ARG A 72 -0.95 -19.48 -6.62
CA ARG A 72 -1.61 -18.79 -7.74
C ARG A 72 -2.45 -17.61 -7.30
N ASP A 73 -3.04 -17.68 -6.11
CA ASP A 73 -3.99 -16.69 -5.62
C ASP A 73 -3.30 -15.48 -4.97
N ARG A 74 -4.11 -14.44 -4.72
CA ARG A 74 -3.67 -13.24 -4.03
C ARG A 74 -3.45 -13.53 -2.54
N MET A 75 -2.26 -13.19 -2.07
CA MET A 75 -1.80 -13.39 -0.70
C MET A 75 -1.42 -12.04 -0.09
N VAL A 76 -1.64 -11.88 1.22
CA VAL A 76 -1.31 -10.64 1.95
C VAL A 76 -0.56 -10.91 3.24
N LEU A 77 0.33 -9.98 3.56
CA LEU A 77 1.02 -9.91 4.84
C LEU A 77 0.66 -8.55 5.48
N PRO A 78 -0.41 -8.49 6.29
CA PRO A 78 -0.93 -7.24 6.81
C PRO A 78 -0.14 -6.75 8.03
N SER A 79 -0.17 -5.44 8.25
CA SER A 79 0.31 -4.82 9.49
C SER A 79 -0.71 -4.79 10.62
N PHE A 80 -1.97 -5.08 10.32
CA PHE A 80 -3.05 -5.06 11.29
C PHE A 80 -4.18 -5.97 10.82
N TYR A 81 -4.81 -6.67 11.76
CA TYR A 81 -6.00 -7.48 11.53
C TYR A 81 -7.22 -6.75 12.11
N PRO A 82 -8.06 -6.10 11.28
CA PRO A 82 -9.21 -5.33 11.75
C PRO A 82 -10.22 -6.13 12.57
N SER A 83 -10.42 -7.41 12.24
CA SER A 83 -11.39 -8.28 12.90
C SER A 83 -11.02 -8.62 14.33
N SER A 84 -9.72 -8.67 14.65
CA SER A 84 -9.22 -9.07 15.97
C SER A 84 -8.59 -7.91 16.74
N GLY A 85 -8.41 -6.75 16.11
CA GLY A 85 -7.77 -5.60 16.75
C GLY A 85 -6.27 -5.80 17.02
N LYS A 86 -5.64 -6.80 16.37
CA LYS A 86 -4.26 -7.20 16.61
C LYS A 86 -3.33 -6.72 15.52
N ASP A 87 -2.09 -6.46 15.90
CA ASP A 87 -1.00 -6.25 14.95
C ASP A 87 -0.79 -7.48 14.07
N GLY A 88 -0.40 -7.22 12.83
CA GLY A 88 -0.12 -8.25 11.84
C GLY A 88 1.38 -8.49 11.65
N PRO A 89 1.77 -9.58 10.96
CA PRO A 89 3.17 -9.98 10.77
C PRO A 89 4.05 -8.90 10.11
N PHE A 90 3.47 -7.90 9.43
CA PHE A 90 4.25 -6.82 8.82
C PHE A 90 4.98 -5.97 9.86
N THR A 91 4.40 -5.80 11.05
CA THR A 91 5.02 -4.98 12.12
C THR A 91 5.94 -5.79 13.02
N ASP A 92 5.90 -7.12 12.94
CA ASP A 92 6.71 -7.99 13.78
C ASP A 92 8.21 -7.74 13.53
N SER A 93 8.92 -7.39 14.60
CA SER A 93 10.36 -7.10 14.57
C SER A 93 11.24 -8.34 14.49
N SER A 94 10.69 -9.51 14.82
CA SER A 94 11.38 -10.80 14.76
C SER A 94 11.34 -11.44 13.37
N LEU A 95 10.52 -10.93 12.46
CA LEU A 95 10.31 -11.50 11.12
C LEU A 95 11.04 -10.72 10.03
N GLY A 96 11.78 -11.44 9.17
CA GLY A 96 12.39 -10.88 7.97
C GLY A 96 13.25 -9.63 8.21
N ASN A 97 13.31 -8.75 7.23
CA ASN A 97 14.03 -7.48 7.28
C ASN A 97 13.12 -6.35 7.80
N ASN A 98 12.81 -6.38 9.11
CA ASN A 98 12.03 -5.34 9.76
C ASN A 98 12.66 -3.93 9.63
N VAL A 99 13.99 -3.84 9.50
CA VAL A 99 14.69 -2.56 9.29
C VAL A 99 14.28 -1.91 7.96
N ALA A 100 14.21 -2.68 6.86
CA ALA A 100 13.72 -2.18 5.58
C ALA A 100 12.26 -1.71 5.66
N ARG A 101 11.40 -2.49 6.34
CA ARG A 101 9.99 -2.10 6.56
C ARG A 101 9.85 -0.82 7.39
N ASN A 102 10.69 -0.61 8.40
CA ASN A 102 10.72 0.63 9.17
C ASN A 102 11.23 1.82 8.35
N ARG A 103 12.23 1.64 7.48
CA ARG A 103 12.65 2.70 6.53
C ARG A 103 11.48 3.14 5.65
N LEU A 104 10.74 2.19 5.08
CA LEU A 104 9.54 2.47 4.30
C LEU A 104 8.48 3.21 5.13
N ALA A 105 8.23 2.76 6.36
CA ALA A 105 7.26 3.37 7.26
C ALA A 105 7.62 4.84 7.59
N GLY A 106 8.89 5.11 7.90
CA GLY A 106 9.38 6.47 8.14
C GLY A 106 9.19 7.37 6.92
N ARG A 107 9.47 6.85 5.71
CA ARG A 107 9.23 7.61 4.49
C ARG A 107 7.75 7.89 4.22
N LEU A 108 6.88 6.91 4.46
CA LEU A 108 5.42 7.11 4.37
C LEU A 108 4.89 8.05 5.46
N ALA A 109 5.57 8.18 6.60
CA ALA A 109 5.27 9.25 7.56
C ALA A 109 5.56 10.63 6.96
N SER A 110 6.70 10.81 6.29
CA SER A 110 6.99 12.05 5.56
C SER A 110 5.99 12.33 4.43
N VAL A 111 5.56 11.30 3.68
CA VAL A 111 4.47 11.43 2.67
C VAL A 111 3.22 12.00 3.32
N ARG A 112 2.80 11.43 4.44
CA ARG A 112 1.56 11.84 5.12
C ARG A 112 1.64 13.25 5.66
N LEU A 113 2.78 13.67 6.22
CA LEU A 113 3.00 15.06 6.62
C LEU A 113 2.86 16.00 5.42
N ALA A 114 3.51 15.68 4.30
CA ALA A 114 3.43 16.48 3.08
C ALA A 114 2.01 16.53 2.48
N LEU A 115 1.27 15.41 2.52
CA LEU A 115 -0.13 15.36 2.07
C LEU A 115 -1.07 16.10 3.04
N ALA A 116 -0.83 16.02 4.35
CA ALA A 116 -1.64 16.70 5.36
C ALA A 116 -1.55 18.21 5.19
N ASP A 117 -0.34 18.73 5.06
CA ASP A 117 -0.08 20.14 4.78
C ASP A 117 -0.60 20.52 3.38
N GLY A 118 -0.12 19.82 2.36
CA GLY A 118 -0.40 20.13 0.96
C GLY A 118 -1.86 19.98 0.54
N LEU A 119 -2.67 19.18 1.23
CA LEU A 119 -4.10 19.04 0.95
C LEU A 119 -4.98 19.77 1.97
N GLY A 120 -4.41 20.41 3.00
CA GLY A 120 -5.17 21.00 4.09
C GLY A 120 -5.94 19.95 4.91
N ARG A 121 -5.36 18.77 5.11
CA ARG A 121 -5.96 17.61 5.78
C ARG A 121 -5.14 17.19 7.01
N PRO A 122 -5.17 17.97 8.11
CA PRO A 122 -4.39 17.66 9.31
C PRO A 122 -4.68 16.28 9.90
N GLY A 123 -5.90 15.74 9.70
CA GLY A 123 -6.29 14.40 10.16
C GLY A 123 -5.57 13.23 9.48
N LEU A 124 -4.76 13.45 8.44
CA LEU A 124 -3.86 12.44 7.85
C LEU A 124 -2.65 12.12 8.76
N VAL A 125 -2.34 13.02 9.69
CA VAL A 125 -1.31 12.83 10.71
C VAL A 125 -2.00 12.38 12.00
N PRO A 126 -1.47 11.38 12.71
CA PRO A 126 -1.94 11.08 14.06
C PRO A 126 -1.82 12.32 14.96
N GLU A 127 -2.80 12.55 15.83
CA GLU A 127 -2.62 13.50 16.93
C GLU A 127 -1.54 12.95 17.88
N GLY A 128 -0.51 13.75 18.15
CA GLY A 128 0.40 13.53 19.29
C GLY A 128 1.79 12.98 18.99
N GLU A 129 2.05 12.23 17.92
CA GLU A 129 3.41 11.71 17.66
C GLU A 129 3.73 11.63 16.15
N ALA A 130 4.88 12.20 15.77
CA ALA A 130 5.49 11.91 14.49
C ALA A 130 5.80 10.42 14.45
N MET A 131 5.12 9.69 13.58
CA MET A 131 5.27 8.25 13.51
C MET A 131 6.63 7.89 12.90
N THR A 132 7.61 7.70 13.78
CA THR A 132 9.00 7.40 13.38
C THR A 132 9.26 5.89 13.24
N SER A 133 8.32 5.05 13.71
CA SER A 133 8.45 3.59 13.66
C SER A 133 7.10 2.87 13.48
N LEU A 134 7.15 1.61 13.04
CA LEU A 134 5.97 0.73 12.93
C LEU A 134 5.28 0.43 14.27
N ASN A 135 5.93 0.69 15.41
CA ASN A 135 5.42 0.38 16.75
C ASN A 135 4.77 1.58 17.45
N GLN A 136 4.94 2.80 16.92
CA GLN A 136 4.34 4.04 17.46
C GLN A 136 3.03 4.41 16.74
N ARG A 137 2.23 3.41 16.40
CA ARG A 137 0.98 3.63 15.67
C ARG A 137 -0.08 4.10 16.66
N ALA A 138 -0.55 5.35 16.49
CA ALA A 138 -1.84 5.72 17.05
C ALA A 138 -2.91 4.72 16.56
N PRO A 139 -3.84 4.30 17.43
CA PRO A 139 -4.77 3.23 17.11
C PRO A 139 -5.52 3.52 15.80
N HIS A 140 -5.27 2.66 14.81
CA HIS A 140 -6.14 2.37 13.66
C HIS A 140 -6.26 3.41 12.51
N ARG A 141 -5.27 4.29 12.28
CA ARG A 141 -5.38 5.29 11.18
C ARG A 141 -4.59 5.00 9.89
N HIS A 142 -3.76 3.96 9.85
CA HIS A 142 -2.99 3.62 8.65
C HIS A 142 -2.71 2.13 8.59
N GLU A 143 -3.00 1.54 7.43
CA GLU A 143 -2.84 0.12 7.16
C GLU A 143 -1.76 -0.02 6.09
N MET A 144 -0.72 -0.80 6.41
CA MET A 144 0.31 -1.22 5.45
C MET A 144 0.25 -2.73 5.28
N SER A 145 0.54 -3.22 4.09
CA SER A 145 0.66 -4.65 3.84
C SER A 145 1.60 -4.90 2.66
N TYR A 146 2.24 -6.07 2.66
CA TYR A 146 2.66 -6.65 1.39
C TYR A 146 1.47 -7.34 0.75
N THR A 147 1.39 -7.25 -0.57
CA THR A 147 0.44 -8.00 -1.38
C THR A 147 1.22 -8.72 -2.47
N ARG A 148 0.99 -10.03 -2.60
CA ARG A 148 1.53 -10.88 -3.67
C ARG A 148 0.38 -11.37 -4.54
N PHE A 149 0.56 -11.33 -5.84
CA PHE A 149 -0.33 -11.99 -6.81
C PHE A 149 0.44 -13.15 -7.45
N GLY A 150 -0.11 -14.37 -7.35
CA GLY A 150 0.42 -15.50 -8.11
C GLY A 150 0.05 -15.43 -9.60
N PRO A 151 0.63 -16.32 -10.44
CA PRO A 151 0.35 -16.34 -11.87
C PRO A 151 -1.15 -16.51 -12.16
N GLY A 152 -1.71 -15.54 -12.90
CA GLY A 152 -3.12 -15.52 -13.28
C GLY A 152 -4.08 -14.97 -12.21
N ALA A 153 -3.61 -14.66 -11.00
CA ALA A 153 -4.43 -13.93 -10.04
C ALA A 153 -4.66 -12.49 -10.50
N PHE A 154 -5.87 -12.01 -10.22
CA PHE A 154 -6.25 -10.63 -10.47
C PHE A 154 -7.21 -10.16 -9.38
N LEU A 155 -7.24 -8.85 -9.18
CA LEU A 155 -8.24 -8.22 -8.34
C LEU A 155 -9.30 -7.58 -9.25
N ARG A 156 -10.57 -7.93 -9.04
CA ARG A 156 -11.68 -7.33 -9.78
C ARG A 156 -11.75 -5.83 -9.51
N ARG A 157 -12.41 -5.10 -10.41
CA ARG A 157 -12.73 -3.68 -10.20
C ARG A 157 -13.44 -3.50 -8.85
N HIS A 158 -12.87 -2.65 -7.99
CA HIS A 158 -13.39 -2.35 -6.66
C HIS A 158 -13.02 -0.90 -6.28
N ILE A 159 -13.45 -0.48 -5.10
CA ILE A 159 -13.07 0.77 -4.45
C ILE A 159 -12.57 0.37 -3.05
N ASP A 160 -11.44 0.91 -2.61
CA ASP A 160 -10.84 0.57 -1.30
C ASP A 160 -11.69 1.00 -0.10
N GLU A 161 -12.53 2.02 -0.32
CA GLU A 161 -13.47 2.60 0.64
C GLU A 161 -14.93 2.35 0.20
N HIS A 162 -15.74 1.80 1.10
CA HIS A 162 -17.10 1.32 0.78
C HIS A 162 -18.21 2.31 1.15
N HIS A 163 -17.89 3.45 1.77
CA HIS A 163 -18.85 4.49 2.12
C HIS A 163 -19.34 5.24 0.86
N GLU A 164 -20.58 4.98 0.44
CA GLU A 164 -21.25 5.58 -0.73
C GLU A 164 -21.23 7.11 -0.70
N GLU A 165 -21.35 7.70 0.49
CA GLU A 165 -21.36 9.14 0.75
C GLU A 165 -20.03 9.85 0.45
N LEU A 166 -18.96 9.08 0.18
CA LEU A 166 -17.62 9.53 -0.19
C LEU A 166 -17.29 9.28 -1.65
N LYS A 167 -18.28 8.90 -2.46
CA LYS A 167 -18.05 8.53 -3.87
C LYS A 167 -18.00 9.71 -4.85
N GLY A 168 -18.24 10.94 -4.40
CA GLY A 168 -18.11 12.16 -5.23
C GLY A 168 -16.66 12.56 -5.52
N LYS A 169 -16.46 13.52 -6.44
CA LYS A 169 -15.15 14.09 -6.86
C LYS A 169 -14.29 14.56 -5.67
N ASN A 170 -14.95 15.03 -4.62
CA ASN A 170 -14.33 15.55 -3.40
C ASN A 170 -14.51 14.61 -2.20
N GLY A 171 -14.83 13.33 -2.42
CA GLY A 171 -15.04 12.36 -1.34
C GLY A 171 -13.82 12.17 -0.45
N TRP A 172 -12.63 12.43 -0.99
CA TRP A 172 -11.36 12.47 -0.26
C TRP A 172 -11.28 13.62 0.76
N LEU A 173 -12.11 14.69 0.67
CA LEU A 173 -12.07 15.80 1.64
C LEU A 173 -12.51 15.38 3.04
N LYS A 174 -13.44 14.44 3.14
CA LYS A 174 -13.95 13.98 4.44
C LYS A 174 -12.93 13.04 5.11
N PRO A 175 -12.75 13.11 6.44
CA PRO A 175 -11.91 12.16 7.16
C PRO A 175 -12.59 10.80 7.18
N THR A 176 -12.00 9.84 6.50
CA THR A 176 -12.55 8.49 6.32
C THR A 176 -11.43 7.49 6.52
N ARG A 177 -11.77 6.24 6.82
CA ARG A 177 -10.79 5.23 7.23
C ARG A 177 -9.70 5.01 6.17
N ARG A 178 -10.03 5.11 4.87
CA ARG A 178 -9.08 4.95 3.75
C ARG A 178 -9.25 6.05 2.70
N SER A 179 -9.04 7.30 3.11
CA SER A 179 -9.20 8.45 2.20
C SER A 179 -8.07 8.63 1.17
N ILE A 180 -6.92 7.96 1.35
CA ILE A 180 -5.79 7.93 0.39
C ILE A 180 -5.20 6.53 0.41
N SER A 181 -5.01 5.93 -0.77
CA SER A 181 -4.28 4.68 -0.97
C SER A 181 -2.95 4.95 -1.66
N TRP A 182 -1.90 4.30 -1.19
CA TRP A 182 -0.56 4.42 -1.76
C TRP A 182 -0.02 3.03 -2.10
N LEU A 183 0.36 2.83 -3.35
CA LEU A 183 0.90 1.57 -3.84
C LEU A 183 2.37 1.76 -4.20
N VAL A 184 3.23 0.91 -3.63
CA VAL A 184 4.65 0.83 -4.01
C VAL A 184 4.86 -0.51 -4.70
N TYR A 185 5.20 -0.47 -5.99
CA TYR A 185 5.51 -1.66 -6.76
C TYR A 185 6.96 -2.09 -6.51
N LEU A 186 7.15 -3.38 -6.24
CA LEU A 186 8.46 -3.98 -5.96
C LEU A 186 8.97 -4.88 -7.10
N ASN A 187 8.22 -4.99 -8.20
CA ASN A 187 8.57 -5.87 -9.32
C ASN A 187 9.78 -5.31 -10.08
N GLU A 188 10.85 -6.10 -10.19
CA GLU A 188 11.98 -5.82 -11.08
C GLU A 188 11.73 -6.39 -12.48
N ASP A 189 12.32 -5.77 -13.51
CA ASP A 189 12.26 -6.20 -14.91
C ASP A 189 10.84 -6.49 -15.44
N TRP A 190 9.85 -5.74 -14.94
CA TRP A 190 8.45 -5.92 -15.31
C TRP A 190 8.16 -5.38 -16.71
N ASP A 191 7.62 -6.25 -17.58
CA ASP A 191 7.13 -5.91 -18.90
C ASP A 191 5.61 -6.13 -18.96
N PRO A 192 4.78 -5.08 -19.19
CA PRO A 192 3.32 -5.23 -19.25
C PRO A 192 2.86 -6.20 -20.35
N SER A 193 3.60 -6.30 -21.46
CA SER A 193 3.23 -7.14 -22.61
C SER A 193 3.44 -8.63 -22.37
N MET A 194 4.38 -8.96 -21.48
CA MET A 194 4.75 -10.34 -21.14
C MET A 194 4.19 -10.78 -19.79
N SER A 195 4.27 -9.90 -18.79
CA SER A 195 3.93 -10.21 -17.40
C SER A 195 2.48 -9.91 -17.05
N GLY A 196 1.82 -8.99 -17.76
CA GLY A 196 0.51 -8.46 -17.37
C GLY A 196 0.54 -7.83 -15.97
N GLY A 197 -0.54 -7.94 -15.20
CA GLY A 197 -0.58 -7.46 -13.80
C GLY A 197 -0.71 -5.94 -13.63
N GLU A 198 -1.09 -5.24 -14.70
CA GLU A 198 -1.29 -3.79 -14.69
C GLU A 198 -2.43 -3.37 -13.75
N LEU A 199 -2.24 -2.28 -13.02
CA LEU A 199 -3.35 -1.61 -12.33
C LEU A 199 -4.14 -0.80 -13.34
N ARG A 200 -5.42 -1.17 -13.53
CA ARG A 200 -6.37 -0.42 -14.35
C ARG A 200 -7.17 0.52 -13.47
N CYS A 201 -6.90 1.80 -13.62
CA CYS A 201 -7.60 2.86 -12.92
C CYS A 201 -8.72 3.45 -13.77
N TYR A 202 -9.83 3.78 -13.11
CA TYR A 202 -10.98 4.38 -13.77
C TYR A 202 -11.30 5.68 -13.04
N GLU A 203 -11.05 6.81 -13.70
CA GLU A 203 -11.42 8.11 -13.16
C GLU A 203 -12.93 8.15 -12.87
N ARG A 204 -13.29 8.75 -11.73
CA ARG A 204 -14.70 8.98 -11.40
C ARG A 204 -15.23 10.06 -12.34
N ARG A 205 -16.31 9.74 -13.06
CA ARG A 205 -17.05 10.70 -13.90
C ARG A 205 -17.96 11.56 -13.04
#